data_AF-A0A6I9Q691-F1
#
_entry.id   AF-A0A6I9Q691-F1
#
_cell.length_a   1.000
_cell.length_b   1.000
_cell.length_c   1.000
_cell.angle_alpha   90.00
_cell.angle_beta   90.00
_cell.angle_gamma   90.00
#
_symmetry.space_group_name_H-M   'P 1'
#
loop_
_entity.id
_entity.type
_entity.pdbx_description
1 polymer ?
#
loop_
_entity_poly.entity_id
_entity_poly.type
_entity_poly.pdbx_seq_one_letter_code
_entity_poly.pdbx_strand_id
1 'polypeptide(L)'
;KNGKRKTNERKQLSGPAQYQPRTTHHVMYPESAIDLENNTCLVLVPFKTLDLQWIISALTTGTIKQTYTAVTSRIKANKDKVLIYSPTFLKYVYESWLEGHGRYPSTGFLSLLLALHICDEVNVFGFGADQYGNWHHYWEENHLAGAFRHTGVHDGDYEYNVTMLLADKHKIQMFHGR
;
A
#
# COMPACT_ATOMS: atom_id res chain seq x y z
N LYS A 1 -7.56 -25.00 -7.91
CA LYS A 1 -6.38 -24.23 -8.37
C LYS A 1 -6.44 -22.85 -7.72
N ASN A 2 -5.85 -22.70 -6.53
CA ASN A 2 -5.97 -21.47 -5.73
C ASN A 2 -4.92 -20.46 -6.18
N GLY A 3 -5.32 -19.52 -7.04
CA GLY A 3 -4.54 -18.33 -7.34
C GLY A 3 -4.48 -17.45 -6.08
N LYS A 4 -3.29 -17.32 -5.50
CA LYS A 4 -3.03 -16.40 -4.39
C LYS A 4 -3.25 -14.97 -4.89
N ARG A 5 -4.36 -14.32 -4.50
CA ARG A 5 -4.52 -12.88 -4.70
C ARG A 5 -3.74 -12.17 -3.60
N LYS A 6 -2.54 -11.73 -3.93
CA LYS A 6 -1.72 -10.89 -3.07
C LYS A 6 -1.89 -9.45 -3.53
N THR A 7 -2.70 -8.69 -2.84
CA THR A 7 -2.87 -7.26 -3.08
C THR A 7 -1.64 -6.54 -2.52
N ASN A 8 -0.97 -5.73 -3.35
CA ASN A 8 0.19 -4.87 -3.04
C ASN A 8 1.61 -5.44 -3.16
N GLU A 9 1.83 -6.63 -3.74
CA GLU A 9 3.20 -7.08 -4.04
C GLU A 9 3.81 -6.33 -5.25
N ARG A 10 4.78 -5.44 -5.02
CA ARG A 10 5.59 -4.87 -6.11
C ARG A 10 6.71 -5.83 -6.52
N LYS A 11 6.72 -6.29 -7.77
CA LYS A 11 7.95 -6.84 -8.39
C LYS A 11 8.88 -5.70 -8.82
N GLN A 12 10.11 -5.69 -8.33
CA GLN A 12 11.16 -4.83 -8.88
C GLN A 12 11.61 -5.39 -10.24
N LEU A 13 11.55 -4.56 -11.27
CA LEU A 13 12.11 -4.88 -12.59
C LEU A 13 13.63 -4.61 -12.54
N SER A 14 14.44 -5.55 -13.03
CA SER A 14 15.90 -5.40 -13.12
C SER A 14 16.28 -4.51 -14.30
N GLY A 15 16.84 -3.32 -14.03
CA GLY A 15 17.46 -2.42 -15.01
C GLY A 15 18.97 -2.25 -14.76
N PRO A 16 19.72 -1.56 -15.66
CA PRO A 16 21.13 -1.27 -15.47
C PRO A 16 21.40 -0.52 -14.16
N ALA A 17 22.58 -0.70 -13.55
CA ALA A 17 22.90 -0.29 -12.18
C ALA A 17 22.67 1.20 -11.83
N GLN A 18 22.55 2.08 -12.83
CA GLN A 18 22.24 3.51 -12.66
C GLN A 18 20.74 3.80 -12.48
N TYR A 19 19.86 2.82 -12.74
CA TYR A 19 18.40 2.89 -12.65
C TYR A 19 17.84 1.78 -11.75
N GLN A 20 18.50 1.51 -10.62
CA GLN A 20 17.94 0.57 -9.65
C GLN A 20 16.76 1.22 -8.90
N PRO A 21 15.60 0.54 -8.80
CA PRO A 21 14.47 1.04 -8.05
C PRO A 21 14.80 1.14 -6.56
N ARG A 22 15.08 2.36 -6.08
CA ARG A 22 15.34 2.61 -4.66
C ARG A 22 14.02 2.65 -3.88
N THR A 23 13.93 1.85 -2.82
CA THR A 23 12.82 1.90 -1.86
C THR A 23 13.35 2.33 -0.50
N THR A 24 12.88 3.46 0.04
CA THR A 24 13.27 3.94 1.38
C THR A 24 12.25 3.51 2.44
N HIS A 25 10.98 3.51 2.08
CA HIS A 25 9.86 3.08 2.92
C HIS A 25 8.97 2.13 2.12
N HIS A 26 8.57 1.02 2.72
CA HIS A 26 7.65 0.06 2.13
C HIS A 26 6.44 -0.12 3.05
N VAL A 27 5.27 0.28 2.58
CA VAL A 27 4.01 0.22 3.32
C VAL A 27 3.35 -1.14 3.07
N MET A 28 3.11 -1.91 4.13
CA MET A 28 2.49 -3.24 4.00
C MET A 28 1.70 -3.65 5.26
N TYR A 29 0.99 -4.76 5.15
CA TYR A 29 0.23 -5.42 6.21
C TYR A 29 0.40 -6.96 6.06
N PRO A 30 0.02 -7.79 7.04
CA PRO A 30 0.42 -9.21 7.07
C PRO A 30 0.10 -10.00 5.79
N GLU A 31 -1.06 -9.74 5.19
CA GLU A 31 -1.54 -10.45 4.00
C GLU A 31 -0.89 -9.95 2.69
N SER A 32 -0.15 -8.84 2.72
CA SER A 32 0.60 -8.27 1.59
C SER A 32 2.12 -8.31 1.78
N ALA A 33 2.58 -8.97 2.85
CA ALA A 33 3.97 -8.87 3.30
C ALA A 33 4.98 -9.56 2.36
N ILE A 34 6.11 -8.87 2.16
CA ILE A 34 7.29 -9.36 1.43
C ILE A 34 8.57 -9.21 2.27
N ASP A 35 9.64 -9.88 1.86
CA ASP A 35 10.98 -9.61 2.37
C ASP A 35 11.47 -8.24 1.87
N LEU A 36 12.17 -7.51 2.74
CA LEU A 36 12.70 -6.18 2.49
C LEU A 36 14.23 -6.15 2.62
N GLU A 37 14.85 -5.29 1.81
CA GLU A 37 16.28 -4.98 1.94
C GLU A 37 16.58 -4.30 3.29
N ASN A 38 17.78 -4.51 3.82
CA ASN A 38 18.18 -4.03 5.14
C ASN A 38 18.18 -2.48 5.29
N ASN A 39 18.24 -1.76 4.16
CA ASN A 39 18.20 -0.30 4.09
C ASN A 39 16.76 0.26 4.06
N THR A 40 15.74 -0.58 3.81
CA THR A 40 14.33 -0.18 3.67
C THR A 40 13.63 -0.13 5.02
N CYS A 41 12.89 0.94 5.29
CA CYS A 41 11.98 1.05 6.43
C CYS A 41 10.68 0.30 6.14
N LEU A 42 10.29 -0.60 7.04
CA LEU A 42 8.99 -1.26 7.01
C LEU A 42 7.96 -0.34 7.67
N VAL A 43 6.92 0.06 6.95
CA VAL A 43 5.79 0.79 7.52
C VAL A 43 4.59 -0.14 7.60
N LEU A 44 4.29 -0.64 8.80
CA LEU A 44 3.15 -1.54 9.01
C LEU A 44 1.86 -0.74 9.09
N VAL A 45 0.86 -1.10 8.31
CA VAL A 45 -0.52 -0.59 8.46
C VAL A 45 -1.35 -1.59 9.25
N PRO A 46 -1.67 -1.33 10.53
CA PRO A 46 -2.46 -2.25 11.34
C PRO A 46 -3.96 -2.01 11.14
N PHE A 47 -4.66 -2.95 10.49
CA PHE A 47 -6.12 -2.93 10.35
C PHE A 47 -6.82 -3.65 11.51
N LYS A 48 -6.08 -4.44 12.28
CA LYS A 48 -6.55 -5.21 13.44
C LYS A 48 -5.40 -5.46 14.41
N THR A 49 -5.72 -5.67 15.71
CA THR A 49 -4.70 -5.93 16.75
C THR A 49 -3.78 -7.10 16.42
N LEU A 50 -4.30 -8.11 15.71
CA LEU A 50 -3.52 -9.26 15.26
C LEU A 50 -2.37 -8.86 14.33
N ASP A 51 -2.45 -7.75 13.60
CA ASP A 51 -1.37 -7.28 12.71
C ASP A 51 -0.16 -6.80 13.51
N LEU A 52 -0.40 -6.16 14.66
CA LEU A 52 0.66 -5.75 15.60
C LEU A 52 1.32 -6.96 16.25
N GLN A 53 0.54 -7.99 16.58
CA GLN A 53 1.11 -9.25 17.08
C GLN A 53 1.89 -9.98 15.99
N TRP A 54 1.39 -9.94 14.75
CA TRP A 54 2.02 -10.57 13.61
C TRP A 54 3.41 -9.98 13.35
N ILE A 55 3.61 -8.66 13.38
CA ILE A 55 4.95 -8.11 13.08
C ILE A 55 5.99 -8.55 14.12
N ILE A 56 5.60 -8.65 15.40
CA ILE A 56 6.47 -9.18 16.45
C ILE A 56 6.81 -10.64 16.14
N SER A 57 5.79 -11.46 15.85
CA SER A 57 5.97 -12.88 15.52
C SER A 57 6.84 -13.07 14.27
N ALA A 58 6.55 -12.36 13.18
CA ALA A 58 7.22 -12.47 11.89
C ALA A 58 8.71 -12.10 11.95
N LEU A 59 9.10 -11.20 12.86
CA LEU A 59 10.49 -10.82 13.08
C LEU A 59 11.20 -11.65 14.16
N THR A 60 10.48 -12.50 14.91
CA THR A 60 11.06 -13.25 16.03
C THR A 60 10.82 -14.76 15.94
N THR A 61 9.62 -15.23 16.26
CA THR A 61 9.28 -16.64 16.49
C THR A 61 8.68 -17.31 15.26
N GLY A 62 7.87 -16.57 14.50
CA GLY A 62 7.10 -17.03 13.35
C GLY A 62 5.95 -17.98 13.67
N THR A 63 5.33 -17.76 14.83
CA THR A 63 4.18 -18.53 15.33
C THR A 63 2.86 -18.17 14.64
N ILE A 64 2.67 -16.92 14.23
CA ILE A 64 1.45 -16.48 13.55
C ILE A 64 1.59 -16.79 12.05
N LYS A 65 0.79 -17.73 11.56
CA LYS A 65 0.80 -18.19 10.16
C LYS A 65 -0.51 -17.92 9.43
N GLN A 66 -1.53 -17.45 10.15
CA GLN A 66 -2.88 -17.28 9.62
C GLN A 66 -3.60 -16.12 10.32
N THR A 67 -4.30 -15.32 9.53
CA THR A 67 -5.30 -14.33 9.95
C THR A 67 -6.68 -14.82 9.45
N TYR A 68 -7.40 -14.03 8.65
CA TYR A 68 -8.52 -14.54 7.85
C TYR A 68 -8.04 -15.35 6.63
N THR A 69 -6.75 -15.25 6.29
CA THR A 69 -6.07 -16.03 5.25
C THR A 69 -4.67 -16.42 5.74
N ALA A 70 -3.99 -17.30 5.01
CA ALA A 70 -2.59 -17.63 5.32
C ALA A 70 -1.69 -16.38 5.15
N VAL A 71 -0.79 -16.15 6.10
CA VAL A 71 0.17 -15.04 6.09
C VAL A 71 1.60 -15.55 6.19
N THR A 72 2.55 -14.74 5.73
CA THR A 72 3.97 -15.05 5.83
C THR A 72 4.37 -15.16 7.30
N SER A 73 4.85 -16.34 7.71
CA SER A 73 5.16 -16.59 9.12
C SER A 73 6.46 -15.93 9.58
N ARG A 74 7.41 -15.68 8.68
CA ARG A 74 8.66 -14.96 8.94
C ARG A 74 9.03 -14.09 7.76
N ILE A 75 9.47 -12.87 8.04
CA ILE A 75 9.97 -11.94 7.03
C ILE A 75 11.41 -11.53 7.33
N LYS A 76 12.16 -11.21 6.27
CA LYS A 76 13.43 -10.48 6.38
C LYS A 76 13.14 -8.99 6.32
N ALA A 77 13.37 -8.29 7.42
CA ALA A 77 13.37 -6.83 7.47
C ALA A 77 14.27 -6.36 8.61
N ASN A 78 14.76 -5.14 8.53
CA ASN A 78 15.56 -4.56 9.61
C ASN A 78 14.64 -4.18 10.78
N LYS A 79 14.85 -4.83 11.94
CA LYS A 79 14.03 -4.62 13.15
C LYS A 79 14.12 -3.20 13.70
N ASP A 80 15.25 -2.53 13.48
CA ASP A 80 15.49 -1.16 13.93
C ASP A 80 14.87 -0.12 12.98
N LYS A 81 14.29 -0.57 11.86
CA LYS A 81 13.62 0.26 10.85
C LYS A 81 12.16 -0.10 10.65
N VAL A 82 11.50 -0.53 11.72
CA VAL A 82 10.06 -0.81 11.73
C VAL A 82 9.33 0.41 12.25
N LEU A 83 8.41 0.93 11.42
CA LEU A 83 7.48 2.01 11.75
C LEU A 83 6.07 1.45 11.77
N ILE A 84 5.23 1.95 12.67
CA ILE A 84 3.82 1.60 12.76
C ILE A 84 2.98 2.78 12.31
N TYR A 85 2.17 2.59 11.28
CA TYR A 85 1.20 3.57 10.85
C TYR A 85 0.18 3.78 11.97
N SER A 86 0.02 5.02 12.42
CA SER A 86 -0.87 5.35 13.54
C SER A 86 -2.33 5.03 13.20
N PRO A 87 -3.04 4.21 14.00
CA PRO A 87 -4.48 3.97 13.80
C PRO A 87 -5.31 5.26 13.88
N THR A 88 -4.89 6.23 14.69
CA THR A 88 -5.54 7.56 14.76
C THR A 88 -5.36 8.32 13.45
N PHE A 89 -4.18 8.24 12.84
CA PHE A 89 -3.94 8.89 11.55
C PHE A 89 -4.72 8.20 10.42
N LEU A 90 -4.86 6.86 10.46
CA LEU A 90 -5.73 6.13 9.54
C LEU A 90 -7.19 6.61 9.66
N LYS A 91 -7.69 6.75 10.89
CA LYS A 91 -9.03 7.29 11.16
C LYS A 91 -9.18 8.71 10.64
N TYR A 92 -8.19 9.58 10.85
CA TYR A 92 -8.17 10.92 10.30
C TYR A 92 -8.27 10.93 8.76
N VAL A 93 -7.50 10.08 8.07
CA VAL A 93 -7.59 9.95 6.60
C VAL A 93 -9.00 9.54 6.19
N TYR A 94 -9.59 8.56 6.88
CA TYR A 94 -10.94 8.10 6.58
C TYR A 94 -12.01 9.17 6.78
N GLU A 95 -12.00 9.88 7.92
CA GLU A 95 -13.06 10.82 8.27
C GLU A 95 -12.88 12.19 7.59
N SER A 96 -11.65 12.69 7.50
CA SER A 96 -11.37 14.06 7.03
C SER A 96 -11.04 14.16 5.55
N TRP A 97 -10.52 13.09 4.95
CA TRP A 97 -10.14 13.10 3.52
C TRP A 97 -11.07 12.28 2.65
N LEU A 98 -11.62 11.18 3.20
CA LEU A 98 -12.55 10.33 2.47
C LEU A 98 -14.01 10.54 2.86
N GLU A 99 -14.30 11.40 3.83
CA GLU A 99 -15.67 11.70 4.28
C GLU A 99 -16.51 10.44 4.61
N GLY A 100 -15.84 9.36 5.05
CA GLY A 100 -16.50 8.09 5.33
C GLY A 100 -16.84 7.22 4.12
N HIS A 101 -16.33 7.52 2.92
CA HIS A 101 -16.51 6.69 1.72
C HIS A 101 -15.72 5.37 1.81
N GLY A 102 -16.39 4.27 1.44
CA GLY A 102 -15.88 2.91 1.61
C GLY A 102 -15.95 2.44 3.07
N ARG A 103 -15.28 1.33 3.40
CA ARG A 103 -15.21 0.83 4.78
C ARG A 103 -13.98 1.34 5.52
N TYR A 104 -12.88 1.51 4.80
CA TYR A 104 -11.63 2.11 5.26
C TYR A 104 -10.79 2.51 4.03
N PRO A 105 -9.77 3.39 4.16
CA PRO A 105 -8.94 3.83 3.03
C PRO A 105 -8.06 2.70 2.46
N SER A 106 -7.76 2.74 1.16
CA SER A 106 -6.82 1.82 0.53
C SER A 106 -5.38 2.05 1.02
N THR A 107 -4.54 1.01 0.95
CA THR A 107 -3.12 1.15 1.30
C THR A 107 -2.42 2.20 0.43
N GLY A 108 -2.80 2.33 -0.84
CA GLY A 108 -2.26 3.34 -1.73
C GLY A 108 -2.59 4.75 -1.24
N PHE A 109 -3.84 5.00 -0.89
CA PHE A 109 -4.27 6.31 -0.40
C PHE A 109 -3.68 6.64 0.97
N LEU A 110 -3.58 5.67 1.89
CA LEU A 110 -2.85 5.85 3.15
C LEU A 110 -1.38 6.22 2.92
N SER A 111 -0.73 5.59 1.94
CA SER A 111 0.67 5.89 1.60
C SER A 111 0.82 7.31 1.05
N LEU A 112 -0.11 7.75 0.20
CA LEU A 112 -0.16 9.11 -0.32
C LEU A 112 -0.31 10.15 0.81
N LEU A 113 -1.27 9.93 1.71
CA LEU A 113 -1.54 10.86 2.80
C LEU A 113 -0.41 10.90 3.83
N LEU A 114 0.24 9.76 4.09
CA LEU A 114 1.46 9.74 4.89
C LEU A 114 2.56 10.58 4.24
N ALA A 115 2.83 10.40 2.94
CA ALA A 115 3.84 11.16 2.22
C ALA A 115 3.56 12.67 2.28
N LEU A 116 2.31 13.09 2.09
CA LEU A 116 1.89 14.50 2.20
C LEU A 116 2.16 15.13 3.57
N HIS A 117 2.20 14.34 4.64
CA HIS A 117 2.44 14.85 6.00
C HIS A 117 3.92 14.85 6.40
N ILE A 118 4.79 14.12 5.69
CA ILE A 118 6.20 13.95 6.07
C ILE A 118 7.19 14.48 5.02
N CYS A 119 6.71 14.83 3.82
CA CYS A 119 7.52 15.32 2.71
C CYS A 119 7.14 16.76 2.34
N ASP A 120 8.11 17.53 1.85
CA ASP A 120 7.88 18.87 1.31
C ASP A 120 7.27 18.84 -0.10
N GLU A 121 7.58 17.80 -0.87
CA GLU A 121 7.08 17.57 -2.23
C GLU A 121 6.71 16.10 -2.42
N VAL A 122 5.60 15.85 -3.14
CA VAL A 122 5.10 14.50 -3.39
C VAL A 122 4.81 14.30 -4.88
N ASN A 123 5.53 13.35 -5.47
CA ASN A 123 5.36 12.88 -6.84
C ASN A 123 4.67 11.50 -6.80
N VAL A 124 3.54 11.38 -7.49
CA VAL A 124 2.67 10.19 -7.45
C VAL A 124 2.72 9.47 -8.78
N PHE A 125 2.98 8.16 -8.74
CA PHE A 125 3.11 7.29 -9.90
C PHE A 125 2.21 6.06 -9.73
N GLY A 126 1.57 5.60 -10.81
CA GLY A 126 0.81 4.34 -10.82
C GLY A 126 -0.43 4.35 -9.91
N PHE A 127 -1.04 5.52 -9.73
CA PHE A 127 -2.25 5.71 -8.95
C PHE A 127 -3.44 5.98 -9.86
N GLY A 128 -4.56 5.30 -9.61
CA GLY A 128 -5.77 5.45 -10.42
C GLY A 128 -5.87 4.50 -11.60
N ALA A 129 -6.89 4.75 -12.42
CA ALA A 129 -7.11 4.06 -13.67
C ALA A 129 -6.10 4.50 -14.75
N ASP A 130 -5.83 3.63 -15.72
CA ASP A 130 -5.14 4.02 -16.95
C ASP A 130 -6.01 4.98 -17.79
N GLN A 131 -5.46 5.48 -18.90
CA GLN A 131 -6.16 6.39 -19.82
C GLN A 131 -7.45 5.81 -20.43
N TYR A 132 -7.66 4.50 -20.32
CA TYR A 132 -8.85 3.79 -20.81
C TYR A 132 -9.84 3.47 -19.67
N GLY A 133 -9.57 3.91 -18.44
CA GLY A 133 -10.40 3.68 -17.28
C GLY A 133 -10.21 2.30 -16.62
N ASN A 134 -9.16 1.56 -17.01
CA ASN A 134 -8.87 0.25 -16.45
C ASN A 134 -8.03 0.33 -15.18
N TRP A 135 -8.31 -0.56 -14.23
CA TRP A 135 -7.58 -0.65 -12.96
C TRP A 135 -6.89 -2.00 -12.83
N HIS A 136 -5.69 -2.09 -13.39
CA HIS A 136 -4.82 -3.28 -13.31
C HIS A 136 -3.56 -2.95 -12.51
N HIS A 137 -3.04 -3.92 -11.77
CA HIS A 137 -1.69 -3.77 -11.22
C HIS A 137 -0.68 -3.86 -12.36
N TYR A 138 0.31 -2.94 -12.42
CA TYR A 138 1.29 -2.87 -13.52
C TYR A 138 2.20 -4.10 -13.67
N TRP A 139 2.13 -5.06 -12.75
CA TRP A 139 2.95 -6.28 -12.73
C TRP A 139 2.15 -7.57 -13.02
N GLU A 140 0.84 -7.47 -13.29
CA GLU A 140 0.01 -8.63 -13.64
C GLU A 140 -0.91 -8.35 -14.84
N GLU A 141 -1.05 -9.32 -15.72
CA GLU A 141 -2.15 -9.38 -16.69
C GLU A 141 -3.38 -9.93 -15.98
N ASN A 142 -4.09 -9.08 -15.26
CA ASN A 142 -5.29 -9.49 -14.53
C ASN A 142 -6.55 -9.10 -15.29
N HIS A 143 -7.18 -10.08 -15.95
CA HIS A 143 -8.46 -9.89 -16.64
C HIS A 143 -9.65 -9.53 -15.70
N LEU A 144 -9.44 -9.48 -14.38
CA LEU A 144 -10.40 -9.04 -13.36
C LEU A 144 -10.01 -7.67 -12.75
N ALA A 145 -9.58 -6.71 -13.57
CA ALA A 145 -9.45 -5.31 -13.15
C ALA A 145 -10.74 -4.84 -12.47
N GLY A 146 -10.62 -4.16 -11.34
CA GLY A 146 -11.79 -3.62 -10.64
C GLY A 146 -12.45 -4.57 -9.64
N ALA A 147 -11.86 -5.73 -9.31
CA ALA A 147 -12.38 -6.58 -8.24
C ALA A 147 -12.55 -5.83 -6.90
N PHE A 148 -11.71 -4.82 -6.63
CA PHE A 148 -11.87 -3.94 -5.46
C PHE A 148 -13.21 -3.19 -5.49
N ARG A 149 -13.68 -2.73 -6.66
CA ARG A 149 -14.99 -2.07 -6.84
C ARG A 149 -16.15 -2.98 -6.45
N HIS A 150 -16.04 -4.29 -6.68
CA HIS A 150 -17.06 -5.26 -6.28
C HIS A 150 -17.07 -5.58 -4.79
N THR A 151 -15.92 -5.47 -4.11
CA THR A 151 -15.84 -5.74 -2.67
C THR A 151 -16.35 -4.59 -1.80
N GLY A 152 -16.37 -3.35 -2.32
CA GLY A 152 -16.81 -2.17 -1.58
C GLY A 152 -15.97 -1.83 -0.34
N VAL A 153 -14.82 -2.48 -0.17
CA VAL A 153 -13.94 -2.25 0.99
C VAL A 153 -13.35 -0.84 0.96
N HIS A 154 -12.99 -0.38 -0.23
CA HIS A 154 -12.46 0.96 -0.51
C HIS A 154 -13.31 1.59 -1.63
N ASP A 155 -13.54 2.90 -1.54
CA ASP A 155 -14.14 3.68 -2.63
C ASP A 155 -13.02 4.25 -3.51
N GLY A 156 -12.52 3.43 -4.43
CA GLY A 156 -11.35 3.79 -5.25
C GLY A 156 -11.60 4.95 -6.22
N ASP A 157 -12.85 5.15 -6.66
CA ASP A 157 -13.20 6.28 -7.52
C ASP A 157 -13.19 7.59 -6.71
N TYR A 158 -13.70 7.58 -5.48
CA TYR A 158 -13.59 8.72 -4.58
C TYR A 158 -12.14 9.03 -4.21
N GLU A 159 -11.32 8.03 -3.85
CA GLU A 159 -9.89 8.19 -3.58
C GLU A 159 -9.14 8.81 -4.78
N TYR A 160 -9.47 8.38 -6.00
CA TYR A 160 -8.89 8.94 -7.21
C TYR A 160 -9.30 10.39 -7.43
N ASN A 161 -10.57 10.74 -7.22
CA ASN A 161 -11.05 12.11 -7.33
C ASN A 161 -10.35 13.06 -6.34
N VAL A 162 -10.16 12.64 -5.08
CA VAL A 162 -9.40 13.42 -4.10
C VAL A 162 -7.94 13.58 -4.55
N THR A 163 -7.33 12.54 -5.11
CA THR A 163 -5.97 12.59 -5.65
C THR A 163 -5.87 13.56 -6.83
N MET A 164 -6.85 13.59 -7.73
CA MET A 164 -6.95 14.56 -8.82
C MET A 164 -7.08 15.99 -8.31
N LEU A 165 -7.91 16.22 -7.30
CA LEU A 165 -8.06 17.54 -6.68
C LEU A 165 -6.76 18.03 -6.03
N LEU A 166 -5.99 17.13 -5.40
CA LEU A 166 -4.66 17.45 -4.87
C LEU A 166 -3.69 17.86 -5.97
N ALA A 167 -3.73 17.19 -7.12
CA ALA A 167 -2.88 17.52 -8.27
C ALA A 167 -3.28 18.88 -8.89
N ASP A 168 -4.58 19.12 -9.08
CA ASP A 168 -5.13 20.39 -9.57
C ASP A 168 -4.75 21.57 -8.67
N LYS A 169 -4.73 21.35 -7.35
CA LYS A 169 -4.30 22.35 -6.36
C LYS A 169 -2.77 22.43 -6.18
N HIS A 170 -2.00 21.76 -7.03
CA HIS A 170 -0.53 21.73 -6.98
C HIS A 170 0.03 21.28 -5.61
N LYS A 171 -0.68 20.40 -4.90
CA LYS A 171 -0.21 19.77 -3.66
C LYS A 171 0.60 18.52 -3.92
N ILE A 172 0.36 17.87 -5.06
CA ILE A 172 1.13 16.74 -5.56
C ILE A 172 1.37 16.93 -7.06
N GLN A 173 2.34 16.21 -7.60
CA GLN A 173 2.47 16.02 -9.05
C GLN A 173 2.10 14.59 -9.42
N MET A 174 1.10 14.43 -10.30
CA MET A 174 0.64 13.12 -10.78
C MET A 174 1.33 12.75 -12.10
N PHE A 175 1.83 11.52 -12.17
CA PHE A 175 2.39 10.91 -13.38
C PHE A 175 1.55 9.69 -13.76
N HIS A 176 0.74 9.86 -14.80
CA HIS A 176 -0.28 8.88 -15.22
C HIS A 176 0.26 7.64 -15.95
N GLY A 177 1.56 7.57 -16.23
CA GLY A 177 2.12 6.47 -17.02
C GLY A 177 1.61 6.47 -18.46
N ARG A 178 1.61 5.30 -19.10
CA ARG A 178 1.05 5.06 -20.43
C ARG A 178 -0.16 4.16 -20.32
#